data_AF-A0A378PT32-F1
#
_entry.id   AF-A0A378PT32-F1
#
_cell.length_a   1.000
_cell.length_b   1.000
_cell.length_c   1.000
_cell.angle_alpha   90.00
_cell.angle_beta   90.00
_cell.angle_gamma   90.00
#
_symmetry.space_group_name_H-M   'P 1'
#
loop_
_entity.id
_entity.type
_entity.pdbx_description
1 polymer ?
#
loop_
_entity_poly.entity_id
_entity_poly.type
_entity_poly.pdbx_seq_one_letter_code
_entity_poly.pdbx_strand_id
1 'polypeptide(L)'
;MDFLAELTNHNHRTPAVSVTVRPKPSKDNEGEKAKDISSLITHRLIQLTLTDNRGFEADQLDLELDDTDGLLALPSRGAILSVGLGWQNSPLTYKGEYTVDELTTTARRIK
;
A
#
# COMPACT_ATOMS: atom_id res chain seq x y z
N MET A 1 -37.90 -14.75 9.21
CA MET A 1 -36.86 -14.42 10.21
C MET A 1 -35.73 -15.40 9.97
N ASP A 2 -34.82 -15.08 9.04
CA ASP A 2 -33.70 -15.96 8.68
C ASP A 2 -32.58 -15.81 9.71
N PHE A 3 -32.66 -16.63 10.76
CA PHE A 3 -31.64 -16.76 11.81
C PHE A 3 -30.22 -16.99 11.27
N LEU A 4 -30.11 -17.57 10.06
CA LEU A 4 -28.83 -17.75 9.36
C LEU A 4 -28.23 -16.44 8.82
N ALA A 5 -29.05 -15.45 8.45
CA ALA A 5 -28.56 -14.14 7.99
C ALA A 5 -27.91 -13.35 9.15
N GLU A 6 -28.41 -13.55 10.37
CA GLU A 6 -27.90 -12.91 11.59
C GLU A 6 -26.55 -13.50 12.04
N LEU A 7 -26.33 -14.80 11.83
CA LEU A 7 -25.04 -15.45 12.05
C LEU A 7 -23.96 -15.02 11.05
N THR A 8 -24.35 -14.59 9.83
CA THR A 8 -23.40 -14.02 8.85
C THR A 8 -23.25 -12.51 8.95
N ASN A 9 -24.11 -11.83 9.72
CA ASN A 9 -24.00 -10.38 9.98
C ASN A 9 -22.94 -10.12 11.05
N HIS A 10 -21.72 -10.56 10.79
CA HIS A 10 -20.60 -10.05 11.53
C HIS A 10 -20.39 -8.60 11.06
N ASN A 11 -20.11 -7.69 11.96
CA ASN A 11 -19.65 -6.33 11.65
C ASN A 11 -18.22 -6.38 11.07
N HIS A 12 -17.98 -7.21 10.04
CA HIS A 12 -16.69 -7.44 9.41
C HIS A 12 -16.52 -6.40 8.31
N ARG A 13 -15.94 -5.27 8.71
CA ARG A 13 -15.51 -4.27 7.74
C ARG A 13 -14.29 -4.80 7.00
N THR A 14 -14.33 -4.75 5.68
CA THR A 14 -13.15 -5.04 4.85
C THR A 14 -12.17 -3.87 5.00
N PRO A 15 -10.93 -4.09 5.45
CA PRO A 15 -9.93 -3.04 5.43
C PRO A 15 -9.68 -2.60 3.98
N ALA A 16 -9.47 -1.30 3.80
CA ALA A 16 -9.18 -0.73 2.49
C ALA A 16 -7.93 0.15 2.60
N VAL A 17 -7.10 0.08 1.56
CA VAL A 17 -5.87 0.85 1.42
C VAL A 17 -5.94 1.63 0.12
N SER A 18 -5.54 2.90 0.16
CA SER A 18 -5.24 3.69 -1.03
C SER A 18 -3.75 3.91 -1.12
N VAL A 19 -3.16 3.60 -2.26
CA VAL A 19 -1.75 3.88 -2.54
C VAL A 19 -1.65 4.54 -3.89
N THR A 20 -1.09 5.74 -3.92
CA THR A 20 -0.71 6.42 -5.16
C THR A 20 0.80 6.59 -5.21
N VAL A 21 1.37 6.40 -6.39
CA VAL A 21 2.80 6.56 -6.65
C VAL A 21 3.00 7.79 -7.51
N ARG A 22 3.92 8.67 -7.10
CA ARG A 22 4.39 9.76 -7.93
C ARG A 22 5.92 9.73 -7.99
N PRO A 23 6.53 10.04 -9.15
CA PRO A 23 7.97 10.14 -9.22
C PRO A 23 8.46 11.35 -8.40
N LYS A 24 9.72 11.30 -7.97
CA LYS A 24 10.34 12.41 -7.27
C LYS A 24 10.45 13.61 -8.23
N PRO A 25 9.97 14.80 -7.83
CA PRO A 25 10.10 15.98 -8.67
C PRO A 25 11.58 16.25 -8.97
N SER A 26 11.88 16.46 -10.24
CA SER A 26 13.20 16.79 -10.78
C SER A 26 13.02 17.71 -11.98
N LYS A 27 14.10 18.41 -12.38
CA LYS A 27 14.06 19.38 -13.51
C LYS A 27 13.55 18.78 -14.82
N ASP A 28 13.65 17.45 -14.96
CA ASP A 28 13.30 16.73 -16.18
C ASP A 28 11.85 16.20 -16.19
N ASN A 29 11.20 16.07 -15.02
CA ASN A 29 9.87 15.45 -14.86
C ASN A 29 8.90 16.32 -14.02
N GLU A 30 9.07 17.64 -14.07
CA GLU A 30 8.26 18.59 -13.32
C GLU A 30 6.78 18.53 -13.79
N GLY A 31 5.90 17.99 -12.94
CA GLY A 31 4.46 17.89 -13.21
C GLY A 31 3.95 16.51 -13.62
N GLU A 32 4.77 15.46 -13.52
CA GLU A 32 4.30 14.09 -13.78
C GLU A 32 3.19 13.67 -12.80
N LYS A 33 2.12 13.07 -13.33
CA LYS A 33 0.90 12.76 -12.57
C LYS A 33 1.10 11.56 -11.64
N ALA A 34 0.48 11.62 -10.46
CA ALA A 34 0.38 10.47 -9.57
C ALA A 34 -0.42 9.34 -10.23
N LYS A 35 0.10 8.13 -10.16
CA LYS A 35 -0.55 6.90 -10.62
C LYS A 35 -1.16 6.18 -9.43
N ASP A 36 -2.45 5.89 -9.52
CA ASP A 36 -3.13 5.07 -8.52
C ASP A 36 -2.79 3.58 -8.73
N ILE A 37 -2.27 2.95 -7.68
CA ILE A 37 -1.95 1.51 -7.65
C ILE A 37 -2.71 0.77 -6.55
N SER A 38 -3.74 1.38 -5.97
CA SER A 38 -4.49 0.86 -4.82
C SER A 38 -5.07 -0.54 -5.07
N SER A 39 -5.62 -0.80 -6.26
CA SER A 39 -6.18 -2.11 -6.60
C SER A 39 -5.10 -3.20 -6.69
N LEU A 40 -3.94 -2.86 -7.28
CA LEU A 40 -2.81 -3.78 -7.40
C LEU A 40 -2.25 -4.12 -6.02
N ILE A 41 -2.09 -3.12 -5.14
CA ILE A 41 -1.65 -3.34 -3.76
C ILE A 41 -2.68 -4.18 -3.02
N THR A 42 -3.97 -3.81 -3.06
CA THR A 42 -5.03 -4.52 -2.32
C THR A 42 -5.10 -6.01 -2.68
N HIS A 43 -4.92 -6.37 -3.96
CA HIS A 43 -5.00 -7.77 -4.40
C HIS A 43 -3.77 -8.60 -4.01
N ARG A 44 -2.64 -7.95 -3.75
CA ARG A 44 -1.34 -8.61 -3.49
C ARG A 44 -0.85 -8.36 -2.07
N LEU A 45 -1.56 -7.59 -1.26
CA LEU A 45 -1.11 -7.21 0.07
C LEU A 45 -1.07 -8.42 1.01
N ILE A 46 0.13 -8.81 1.43
CA ILE A 46 0.35 -9.81 2.47
C ILE A 46 0.34 -9.11 3.82
N GLN A 47 1.11 -8.01 3.95
CA GLN A 47 1.23 -7.25 5.19
C GLN A 47 1.49 -5.77 4.91
N LEU A 48 0.90 -4.91 5.74
CA LEU A 48 1.23 -3.48 5.81
C LEU A 48 1.58 -3.17 7.25
N THR A 49 2.73 -2.55 7.48
CA THR A 49 3.14 -2.05 8.79
C THR A 49 3.46 -0.57 8.67
N LEU A 50 2.83 0.23 9.54
CA LEU A 50 3.08 1.66 9.64
C LEU A 50 3.62 1.94 11.04
N THR A 51 4.81 2.52 11.11
CA THR A 51 5.50 2.86 12.35
C THR A 51 5.65 4.37 12.43
N ASP A 52 4.85 4.98 13.31
CA ASP A 52 4.96 6.41 13.61
C ASP A 52 6.12 6.63 14.60
N ASN A 53 7.15 7.36 14.17
CA ASN A 53 8.31 7.67 14.99
C ASN A 53 8.19 9.07 15.61
N ARG A 54 8.82 9.28 16.76
CA ARG A 54 8.77 10.57 17.48
C ARG A 54 10.14 11.24 17.48
N GLY A 55 10.14 12.57 17.56
CA GLY A 55 11.37 13.35 17.63
C GLY A 55 11.96 13.63 16.26
N PHE A 56 13.18 13.16 16.01
CA PHE A 56 13.93 13.43 14.77
C PHE A 56 13.96 12.25 13.79
N GLU A 57 13.26 11.16 14.12
CA GLU A 57 13.15 9.98 13.27
C GLU A 57 11.91 10.11 12.36
N ALA A 58 12.05 9.73 11.09
CA ALA A 58 10.96 9.73 10.14
C ALA A 58 10.08 8.49 10.33
N ASP A 59 8.79 8.61 10.02
CA ASP A 59 7.87 7.49 10.00
C ASP A 59 8.29 6.44 8.97
N GLN A 60 8.04 5.17 9.27
CA GLN A 60 8.38 4.05 8.40
C GLN A 60 7.11 3.32 7.91
N LEU A 61 7.10 3.01 6.61
CA LEU A 61 6.08 2.20 5.97
C LEU A 61 6.73 0.96 5.37
N ASP A 62 6.27 -0.21 5.81
CA ASP A 62 6.66 -1.51 5.24
C ASP A 62 5.46 -2.15 4.55
N LEU A 63 5.67 -2.60 3.31
CA LEU A 63 4.68 -3.28 2.48
C LEU A 63 5.25 -4.63 2.03
N GLU A 64 4.54 -5.71 2.38
CA GLU A 64 4.81 -7.05 1.87
C GLU A 64 3.75 -7.40 0.84
N LEU A 65 4.19 -7.70 -0.39
CA LEU A 65 3.33 -7.95 -1.54
C LEU A 65 3.63 -9.32 -2.14
N ASP A 66 2.58 -9.97 -2.62
CA ASP A 66 2.68 -11.20 -3.40
C ASP A 66 3.07 -10.90 -4.86
N ASP A 67 4.30 -11.31 -5.22
CA ASP A 67 4.86 -11.27 -6.59
C ASP A 67 5.13 -12.68 -7.13
N THR A 68 4.30 -13.66 -6.77
CA THR A 68 4.48 -15.05 -7.24
C THR A 68 4.44 -15.19 -8.77
N ASP A 69 3.74 -14.29 -9.47
CA ASP A 69 3.66 -14.29 -10.93
C ASP A 69 4.75 -13.45 -11.64
N GLY A 70 5.58 -12.72 -10.88
CA GLY A 70 6.64 -11.87 -11.42
C GLY A 70 6.14 -10.69 -12.25
N LEU A 71 4.84 -10.36 -12.16
CA LEU A 71 4.20 -9.30 -12.92
C LEU A 71 4.12 -7.98 -12.14
N LEU A 72 4.63 -7.94 -10.91
CA LEU A 72 4.61 -6.74 -10.08
C LEU A 72 5.62 -5.72 -10.62
N ALA A 73 5.12 -4.72 -11.33
CA ALA A 73 5.89 -3.54 -11.68
C ALA A 73 6.12 -2.69 -10.42
N LEU A 74 7.18 -2.98 -9.68
CA LEU A 74 7.55 -2.23 -8.49
C LEU A 74 7.87 -0.76 -8.85
N PRO A 75 7.51 0.20 -7.99
CA PRO A 75 7.83 1.59 -8.20
C PRO A 75 9.36 1.79 -8.20
N SER A 76 9.85 2.75 -8.98
CA SER A 76 11.27 3.10 -8.98
C SER A 76 11.72 3.55 -7.58
N ARG A 77 12.94 3.18 -7.18
CA ARG A 77 13.58 3.76 -5.99
C ARG A 77 13.54 5.28 -6.06
N GLY A 78 13.21 5.91 -4.94
CA GLY A 78 13.03 7.36 -4.82
C GLY A 78 11.64 7.86 -5.21
N ALA A 79 10.75 7.02 -5.75
CA ALA A 79 9.35 7.40 -5.95
C ALA A 79 8.69 7.68 -4.60
N ILE A 80 7.68 8.55 -4.61
CA ILE A 80 6.91 8.95 -3.43
C ILE A 80 5.59 8.19 -3.45
N LEU A 81 5.31 7.48 -2.37
CA LEU A 81 4.07 6.76 -2.11
C LEU A 81 3.20 7.58 -1.16
N SER A 82 1.99 7.93 -1.59
CA SER A 82 0.98 8.50 -0.72
C SER A 82 0.03 7.39 -0.27
N VAL A 83 -0.10 7.20 1.05
CA VAL A 83 -0.87 6.09 1.63
C VAL A 83 -2.06 6.60 2.42
N GLY A 84 -3.19 5.91 2.26
CA GLY A 84 -4.38 6.08 3.08
C GLY A 84 -4.93 4.73 3.52
N LEU A 85 -5.49 4.69 4.73
CA LEU A 85 -6.03 3.49 5.35
C LEU A 85 -7.45 3.74 5.85
N GLY A 86 -8.29 2.71 5.80
CA GLY A 86 -9.64 2.79 6.33
C GLY A 86 -10.43 1.52 6.07
N TRP A 87 -11.73 1.69 5.88
CA TRP A 87 -12.67 0.60 5.63
C TRP A 87 -13.31 0.77 4.26
N GLN A 88 -13.60 -0.34 3.59
CA GLN A 88 -14.35 -0.33 2.35
C GLN A 88 -15.69 0.41 2.55
N ASN A 89 -16.11 1.18 1.55
CA ASN A 89 -17.32 2.03 1.59
C ASN A 89 -17.29 3.16 2.64
N SER A 90 -16.12 3.49 3.19
CA SER A 90 -15.91 4.65 4.06
C SER A 90 -14.79 5.54 3.51
N PRO A 91 -14.75 6.85 3.84
CA PRO A 91 -13.60 7.69 3.51
C PRO A 91 -12.31 7.11 4.09
N LEU A 92 -11.27 7.02 3.27
CA LEU A 92 -9.94 6.59 3.71
C LEU A 92 -9.24 7.75 4.44
N THR A 93 -8.57 7.42 5.53
CA THR A 93 -7.77 8.38 6.30
C THR A 93 -6.37 8.42 5.70
N TYR A 94 -5.97 9.59 5.23
CA TYR A 94 -4.61 9.84 4.77
C TYR A 94 -3.59 9.62 5.90
N LYS A 95 -2.49 8.93 5.59
CA LYS A 95 -1.45 8.54 6.57
C LYS A 95 -0.11 9.21 6.35
N GLY A 96 0.23 9.58 5.12
CA GLY A 96 1.48 10.25 4.84
C GLY A 96 2.01 10.00 3.43
N GLU A 97 3.15 10.62 3.14
CA GLU A 97 3.96 10.33 1.96
C GLU A 97 5.28 9.69 2.38
N TYR A 98 5.65 8.61 1.72
CA TYR A 98 6.85 7.83 2.01
C TYR A 98 7.70 7.74 0.75
N THR A 99 9.02 7.92 0.87
CA THR A 99 9.93 7.73 -0.27
C THR A 99 10.36 6.26 -0.31
N VAL A 100 10.21 5.62 -1.46
CA VAL A 100 10.66 4.23 -1.68
C VAL A 100 12.17 4.20 -1.60
N ASP A 101 12.73 3.59 -0.55
CA ASP A 101 14.18 3.45 -0.42
C ASP A 101 14.68 2.05 -0.78
N GLU A 102 14.04 1.03 -0.25
CA GLU A 102 14.44 -0.37 -0.42
C GLU A 102 13.29 -1.22 -0.98
N LEU A 103 13.66 -2.15 -1.87
CA LEU A 103 12.77 -3.16 -2.42
C LEU A 103 13.45 -4.52 -2.24
N THR A 104 12.83 -5.39 -1.47
CA THR A 104 13.35 -6.75 -1.21
C THR A 104 12.42 -7.77 -1.84
N THR A 105 12.92 -8.54 -2.81
CA THR A 105 12.21 -9.67 -3.40
C THR A 105 12.80 -10.97 -2.88
N THR A 106 12.04 -11.73 -2.09
CA THR A 106 12.49 -13.06 -1.63
C THR A 106 12.27 -14.10 -2.74
N ALA A 107 13.22 -14.23 -3.66
CA ALA A 107 13.19 -15.31 -4.64
C ALA A 107 13.72 -16.62 -4.03
N ARG A 108 12.85 -17.60 -3.79
CA ARG A 108 13.29 -18.97 -3.44
C ARG A 108 13.53 -19.78 -4.72
N ARG A 109 14.80 -19.92 -5.11
CA ARG A 109 15.21 -20.86 -6.18
C ARG A 109 15.39 -22.25 -5.58
N ILE A 110 14.49 -23.18 -5.91
CA ILE A 110 14.69 -24.61 -5.64
C ILE A 110 15.61 -25.15 -6.74
N LYS A 111 16.71 -25.81 -6.37
CA LYS A 111 17.58 -26.56 -7.28
C LYS A 111 17.18 -28.03 -7.28
#